data_AF-A0A4S2S5J9-F1
#
_entry.id   AF-A0A4S2S5J9-F1
#
_cell.length_a   1.000
_cell.length_b   1.000
_cell.length_c   1.000
_cell.angle_alpha   90.00
_cell.angle_beta   90.00
_cell.angle_gamma   90.00
#
_symmetry.space_group_name_H-M   'P 1'
#
loop_
_entity.id
_entity.type
_entity.pdbx_description
1 polymer ?
#
loop_
_entity_poly.entity_id
_entity_poly.type
_entity_poly.pdbx_seq_one_letter_code
_entity_poly.pdbx_strand_id
1 'polypeptide(L)'
;MSTPTEGLTLGGVSAIVEKKILTSRIRIERKGEPVFNPDTGQYEPGPPVEVYEGPGAVFPADGPSVVLHLAGQAYVDDTRSRYRLLTPLSAPVASREDVVRVMEATDPEAVGRTWRVLDIGETATLSVVRTTWIDQNTQRTGGTP
;
A
#
# COMPACT_ATOMS: atom_id res chain seq x y z
N MET A 1 0.62 33.23 20.41
CA MET A 1 -0.49 32.50 19.77
C MET A 1 -0.50 32.90 18.32
N SER A 2 -0.04 32.02 17.43
CA SER A 2 0.07 32.31 15.99
C SER A 2 -1.32 32.38 15.38
N THR A 3 -1.66 33.52 14.80
CA THR A 3 -2.90 33.73 14.04
C THR A 3 -2.96 32.72 12.90
N PRO A 4 -4.06 31.98 12.70
CA PRO A 4 -4.21 31.15 11.51
C PRO A 4 -4.25 32.07 10.29
N THR A 5 -3.42 31.78 9.28
CA THR A 5 -3.51 32.43 7.98
C THR A 5 -4.93 32.22 7.44
N GLU A 6 -5.72 33.30 7.32
CA GLU A 6 -7.04 33.25 6.67
C GLU A 6 -6.90 32.61 5.28
N GLY A 7 -7.52 31.42 5.11
CA GLY A 7 -7.64 30.77 3.81
C GLY A 7 -7.46 29.25 3.80
N LEU A 8 -6.74 28.66 4.77
CA LEU A 8 -6.51 27.20 4.79
C LEU A 8 -6.94 26.60 6.12
N THR A 9 -8.18 26.12 6.17
CA THR A 9 -8.65 25.25 7.26
C THR A 9 -8.12 23.83 7.06
N LEU A 10 -8.03 23.04 8.13
CA LEU A 10 -7.64 21.63 8.03
C LEU A 10 -8.53 20.86 7.05
N GLY A 11 -9.85 21.12 7.06
CA GLY A 11 -10.78 20.53 6.09
C GLY A 11 -10.49 20.95 4.64
N GLY A 12 -10.08 22.20 4.41
CA GLY A 12 -9.65 22.67 3.09
C GLY A 12 -8.37 21.97 2.62
N VAL A 13 -7.41 21.75 3.53
CA VAL A 13 -6.18 21.00 3.24
C VAL A 13 -6.51 19.54 2.94
N SER A 14 -7.38 18.88 3.71
CA SER A 14 -7.82 17.50 3.45
C SER A 14 -8.44 17.34 2.07
N ALA A 15 -9.36 18.24 1.70
CA ALA A 15 -9.98 18.21 0.38
C ALA A 15 -8.97 18.39 -0.76
N ILE A 16 -7.96 19.24 -0.58
CA ILE A 16 -6.88 19.43 -1.57
C ILE A 16 -6.03 18.16 -1.68
N VAL A 17 -5.63 17.57 -0.54
CA VAL A 17 -4.80 16.35 -0.54
C VAL A 17 -5.54 15.17 -1.16
N GLU A 18 -6.79 14.93 -0.79
CA GLU A 18 -7.60 13.87 -1.39
C GLU A 18 -7.76 14.08 -2.91
N LYS A 19 -7.95 15.32 -3.37
CA LYS A 19 -8.14 15.61 -4.80
C LYS A 19 -6.86 15.60 -5.62
N LYS A 20 -5.71 15.99 -5.04
CA LYS A 20 -4.47 16.25 -5.79
C LYS A 20 -3.36 15.24 -5.53
N ILE A 21 -3.39 14.57 -4.38
CA ILE A 21 -2.38 13.59 -3.98
C ILE A 21 -2.95 12.18 -4.08
N LEU A 22 -4.18 11.94 -3.61
CA LEU A 22 -4.84 10.64 -3.66
C LEU A 22 -5.57 10.43 -5.00
N THR A 23 -4.82 10.54 -6.09
CA THR A 23 -5.37 10.52 -7.46
C THR A 23 -5.73 9.13 -7.97
N SER A 24 -5.35 8.07 -7.24
CA SER A 24 -5.65 6.69 -7.61
C SER A 24 -6.81 6.15 -6.79
N ARG A 25 -7.54 5.20 -7.37
CA ARG A 25 -8.48 4.35 -6.63
C ARG A 25 -7.78 3.06 -6.28
N ILE A 26 -7.70 2.73 -4.99
CA ILE A 26 -7.09 1.52 -4.48
C ILE A 26 -8.14 0.63 -3.80
N ARG A 27 -7.85 -0.67 -3.78
CA ARG A 27 -8.58 -1.66 -3.00
C ARG A 27 -7.62 -2.34 -2.03
N ILE A 28 -8.08 -2.52 -0.80
CA ILE A 28 -7.38 -3.28 0.24
C ILE A 28 -8.21 -4.53 0.53
N GLU A 29 -7.60 -5.69 0.38
CA GLU A 29 -8.23 -6.99 0.61
C GLU A 29 -7.50 -7.72 1.72
N ARG A 30 -8.26 -8.31 2.64
CA ARG A 30 -7.75 -9.19 3.70
C ARG A 30 -8.01 -10.63 3.33
N LYS A 31 -7.08 -11.53 3.64
CA LYS A 31 -7.32 -12.97 3.52
C LYS A 31 -8.53 -13.36 4.36
N GLY A 32 -9.46 -14.10 3.77
CA GLY A 32 -10.61 -14.64 4.49
C GLY A 32 -10.16 -15.66 5.55
N GLU A 33 -10.97 -15.81 6.59
CA GLU A 33 -10.77 -16.84 7.60
C GLU A 33 -10.76 -18.23 6.96
N PRO A 34 -9.88 -19.15 7.40
CA PRO A 34 -9.87 -20.51 6.88
C PRO A 34 -11.23 -21.20 7.08
N VAL A 35 -11.79 -21.74 6.00
CA VAL A 35 -13.06 -22.48 6.01
C VAL A 35 -12.74 -23.96 5.91
N PHE A 36 -13.32 -24.76 6.82
CA PHE A 36 -13.16 -26.21 6.78
C PHE A 36 -13.92 -26.79 5.59
N ASN A 37 -13.21 -27.51 4.71
CA ASN A 37 -13.81 -28.25 3.61
C ASN A 37 -14.08 -29.70 4.05
N PRO A 38 -15.35 -30.14 4.17
CA PRO A 38 -15.70 -31.48 4.63
C PRO A 38 -15.33 -32.59 3.62
N ASP A 39 -15.18 -32.25 2.34
CA ASP A 39 -14.86 -33.21 1.28
C ASP A 39 -13.37 -33.57 1.24
N THR A 40 -12.51 -32.61 1.59
CA THR A 40 -11.04 -32.80 1.63
C THR A 40 -10.51 -33.02 3.05
N GLY A 41 -11.30 -32.70 4.07
CA GLY A 41 -10.90 -32.75 5.48
C GLY A 41 -9.84 -31.71 5.86
N GLN A 42 -9.65 -30.69 5.03
CA GLN A 42 -8.63 -29.65 5.20
C GLN A 42 -9.28 -28.26 5.36
N TYR A 43 -8.56 -27.36 6.02
CA TYR A 43 -8.93 -25.94 6.04
C TYR A 43 -8.40 -25.27 4.78
N GLU A 44 -9.30 -24.67 4.02
CA GLU A 44 -8.98 -23.91 2.82
C GLU A 44 -9.04 -22.40 3.12
N PRO A 45 -8.20 -21.57 2.50
CA PRO A 45 -8.30 -20.12 2.64
C PRO A 45 -9.70 -19.64 2.24
N GLY A 46 -10.38 -18.93 3.14
CA GLY A 46 -11.65 -18.31 2.84
C GLY A 46 -11.52 -17.23 1.75
N PRO A 47 -12.64 -16.87 1.10
CA PRO A 47 -12.62 -15.80 0.11
C PRO A 47 -12.10 -14.50 0.73
N PRO A 48 -11.26 -13.73 0.01
CA PRO A 48 -10.75 -12.47 0.52
C PRO A 48 -11.90 -11.50 0.82
N VAL A 49 -11.72 -10.72 1.89
CA VAL A 49 -12.67 -9.71 2.35
C VAL A 49 -12.16 -8.33 1.94
N GLU A 50 -13.01 -7.54 1.29
CA GLU A 50 -12.69 -6.15 1.00
C GLU A 50 -12.70 -5.33 2.30
N VAL A 51 -11.55 -4.75 2.64
CA VAL A 51 -11.38 -3.88 3.81
C VAL A 51 -11.68 -2.43 3.46
N TYR A 52 -11.28 -2.02 2.26
CA TYR A 52 -11.42 -0.65 1.79
C TYR A 52 -11.36 -0.60 0.27
N GLU A 53 -12.20 0.23 -0.33
CA GLU A 53 -12.05 0.68 -1.70
C GLU A 53 -12.29 2.19 -1.77
N GLY A 54 -11.36 2.92 -2.37
CA GLY A 54 -11.49 4.37 -2.47
C GLY A 54 -10.20 5.08 -2.86
N PRO A 55 -10.13 6.41 -2.64
CA PRO A 55 -8.93 7.19 -2.93
C PRO A 55 -7.70 6.69 -2.17
N GLY A 56 -6.57 6.72 -2.84
CA GLY A 56 -5.26 6.50 -2.24
C GLY A 56 -4.13 6.83 -3.19
N ALA A 57 -2.90 6.67 -2.72
CA ALA A 57 -1.70 6.85 -3.53
C ALA A 57 -0.60 5.90 -3.06
N VAL A 58 0.20 5.41 -4.00
CA VAL A 58 1.38 4.59 -3.72
C VAL A 58 2.61 5.34 -4.23
N PHE A 59 3.65 5.44 -3.41
CA PHE A 59 4.90 6.05 -3.81
C PHE A 59 6.10 5.26 -3.28
N PRO A 60 7.22 5.20 -4.03
CA PRO A 60 8.41 4.49 -3.57
C PRO A 60 8.97 5.15 -2.30
N ALA A 61 9.39 4.34 -1.35
CA ALA A 61 9.92 4.84 -0.09
C ALA A 61 11.42 5.22 -0.18
N ASP A 62 12.13 4.69 -1.17
CA ASP A 62 13.56 4.90 -1.37
C ASP A 62 13.79 5.70 -2.67
N GLY A 63 14.64 6.73 -2.60
CA GLY A 63 15.29 7.32 -3.78
C GLY A 63 16.33 6.35 -4.35
N PRO A 64 17.01 6.66 -5.47
CA PRO A 64 18.02 5.78 -6.05
C PRO A 64 19.14 5.49 -5.04
N SER A 65 19.11 4.30 -4.43
CA SER A 65 20.16 3.81 -3.55
C SER A 65 21.39 3.48 -4.39
N VAL A 66 22.41 4.35 -4.38
CA VAL A 66 23.73 3.99 -4.91
C VAL A 66 24.35 2.98 -3.95
N VAL A 67 24.23 1.69 -4.27
CA VAL A 67 24.93 0.63 -3.55
C VAL A 67 26.38 0.61 -4.06
N LEU A 68 27.30 1.12 -3.24
CA LEU A 68 28.73 1.00 -3.52
C LEU A 68 29.13 -0.47 -3.35
N HIS A 69 29.49 -1.12 -4.45
CA HIS A 69 29.92 -2.51 -4.46
C HIS A 69 31.34 -2.62 -3.89
N LEU A 70 31.53 -3.30 -2.76
CA LEU A 70 32.83 -3.89 -2.45
C LEU A 70 32.93 -5.24 -3.17
N ALA A 71 33.91 -5.36 -4.07
CA ALA A 71 34.14 -6.57 -4.85
C ALA A 71 34.34 -7.79 -3.93
N GLY A 72 33.51 -8.83 -4.10
CA GLY A 72 33.77 -10.16 -3.53
C GLY A 72 32.69 -10.79 -2.65
N GLN A 73 31.50 -10.19 -2.52
CA GLN A 73 30.37 -10.84 -1.84
C GLN A 73 29.22 -11.03 -2.82
N ALA A 74 28.80 -12.29 -3.02
CA ALA A 74 27.57 -12.61 -3.71
C ALA A 74 26.41 -12.31 -2.76
N TYR A 75 25.92 -11.07 -2.77
CA TYR A 75 24.67 -10.74 -2.10
C TYR A 75 23.53 -10.88 -3.12
N VAL A 76 22.55 -11.72 -2.80
CA VAL A 76 21.30 -11.80 -3.56
C VAL A 76 20.54 -10.51 -3.27
N ASP A 77 20.30 -9.70 -4.30
CA ASP A 77 19.42 -8.54 -4.23
C ASP A 77 17.98 -9.02 -3.99
N ASP A 78 17.64 -9.25 -2.72
CA ASP A 78 16.27 -9.50 -2.26
C ASP A 78 15.72 -8.25 -1.55
N THR A 79 16.12 -7.07 -2.04
CA THR A 79 15.58 -5.81 -1.54
C THR A 79 14.21 -5.62 -2.18
N ARG A 80 13.19 -6.31 -1.65
CA ARG A 80 11.80 -6.08 -2.06
C ARG A 80 11.54 -4.58 -2.06
N SER A 81 11.21 -4.03 -3.22
CA SER A 81 11.05 -2.60 -3.40
C SER A 81 10.00 -2.09 -2.41
N ARG A 82 10.43 -1.21 -1.50
CA ARG A 82 9.58 -0.66 -0.44
C ARG A 82 8.81 0.53 -0.98
N TYR A 83 7.52 0.53 -0.69
CA TYR A 83 6.61 1.60 -1.03
C TYR A 83 5.86 2.06 0.21
N ARG A 84 5.27 3.25 0.11
CA ARG A 84 4.33 3.79 1.08
C ARG A 84 2.98 3.95 0.41
N LEU A 85 1.94 3.47 1.10
CA LEU A 85 0.55 3.72 0.78
C LEU A 85 0.06 4.94 1.58
N LEU A 86 -0.60 5.86 0.90
CA LEU A 86 -1.42 6.91 1.50
C LEU A 86 -2.91 6.56 1.38
N THR A 87 -3.62 6.68 2.49
CA THR A 87 -5.09 6.62 2.52
C THR A 87 -5.66 7.81 3.31
N PRO A 88 -6.91 8.22 3.07
CA PRO A 88 -7.59 9.20 3.91
C PRO A 88 -7.65 8.73 5.37
N LEU A 89 -7.74 9.67 6.33
CA LEU A 89 -7.90 9.30 7.75
C LEU A 89 -9.17 8.51 8.06
N SER A 90 -10.20 8.65 7.21
CA SER A 90 -11.47 7.91 7.27
C SER A 90 -11.37 6.46 6.80
N ALA A 91 -10.31 6.10 6.06
CA ALA A 91 -10.09 4.72 5.66
C ALA A 91 -9.73 3.86 6.89
N PRO A 92 -10.21 2.61 6.96
CA PRO A 92 -9.80 1.67 7.99
C PRO A 92 -8.28 1.46 8.00
N VAL A 93 -7.73 1.09 9.16
CA VAL A 93 -6.31 0.78 9.29
C VAL A 93 -6.03 -0.56 8.60
N ALA A 94 -5.18 -0.53 7.58
CA ALA A 94 -4.69 -1.72 6.92
C ALA A 94 -3.85 -2.56 7.90
N SER A 95 -4.04 -3.87 7.86
CA SER A 95 -3.31 -4.84 8.68
C SER A 95 -2.20 -5.51 7.90
N ARG A 96 -1.21 -6.04 8.61
CA ARG A 96 -0.13 -6.83 8.00
C ARG A 96 -0.73 -7.97 7.16
N GLU A 97 -0.10 -8.24 6.02
CA GLU A 97 -0.55 -9.22 5.01
C GLU A 97 -1.81 -8.83 4.20
N ASP A 98 -2.46 -7.69 4.50
CA ASP A 98 -3.48 -7.16 3.59
C ASP A 98 -2.83 -6.89 2.22
N VAL A 99 -3.61 -7.15 1.16
CA VAL A 99 -3.18 -6.94 -0.23
C VAL A 99 -3.77 -5.64 -0.73
N VAL A 100 -2.90 -4.77 -1.24
CA VAL A 100 -3.27 -3.49 -1.83
C VAL A 100 -3.20 -3.63 -3.34
N ARG A 101 -4.27 -3.25 -4.04
CA ARG A 101 -4.35 -3.24 -5.50
C ARG A 101 -4.73 -1.85 -5.99
N VAL A 102 -4.08 -1.39 -7.05
CA VAL A 102 -4.51 -0.18 -7.76
C VAL A 102 -5.58 -0.55 -8.79
N MET A 103 -6.76 0.02 -8.64
CA MET A 103 -7.93 -0.21 -9.50
C MET A 103 -7.99 0.82 -10.63
N GLU A 104 -7.68 2.07 -10.32
CA GLU A 104 -7.66 3.19 -11.26
C GLU A 104 -6.49 4.11 -10.89
N ALA A 105 -5.79 4.67 -11.88
CA ALA A 105 -4.70 5.61 -11.67
C ALA A 105 -4.54 6.55 -12.87
N THR A 106 -3.93 7.71 -12.64
CA THR A 106 -3.55 8.63 -13.72
C THR A 106 -2.47 8.04 -14.63
N ASP A 107 -1.53 7.28 -14.04
CA ASP A 107 -0.56 6.47 -14.79
C ASP A 107 -1.17 5.08 -15.06
N PRO A 108 -1.47 4.72 -16.32
CA PRO A 108 -2.05 3.43 -16.67
C PRO A 108 -1.19 2.22 -16.25
N GLU A 109 0.15 2.38 -16.20
CA GLU A 109 1.06 1.31 -15.82
C GLU A 109 0.91 0.91 -14.34
N ALA A 110 0.37 1.79 -13.50
CA ALA A 110 0.11 1.49 -12.11
C ALA A 110 -1.10 0.57 -11.90
N VAL A 111 -2.05 0.53 -12.85
CA VAL A 111 -3.29 -0.23 -12.73
C VAL A 111 -3.01 -1.73 -12.68
N GLY A 112 -3.66 -2.43 -11.75
CA GLY A 112 -3.52 -3.87 -11.55
C GLY A 112 -2.28 -4.30 -10.77
N ARG A 113 -1.32 -3.40 -10.50
CA ARG A 113 -0.19 -3.68 -9.61
C ARG A 113 -0.69 -3.97 -8.20
N THR A 114 0.04 -4.86 -7.52
CA THR A 114 -0.29 -5.29 -6.16
C THR A 114 0.90 -5.19 -5.23
N TRP A 115 0.61 -4.85 -4.00
CA TRP A 115 1.56 -4.77 -2.89
C TRP A 115 0.99 -5.50 -1.69
N ARG A 116 1.87 -5.92 -0.80
CA ARG A 116 1.49 -6.52 0.48
C ARG A 116 1.84 -5.55 1.60
N VAL A 117 0.93 -5.40 2.55
CA VAL A 117 1.13 -4.55 3.74
C VAL A 117 2.15 -5.19 4.66
N LEU A 118 3.24 -4.46 4.94
CA LEU A 118 4.36 -4.92 5.77
C LEU A 118 4.08 -4.77 7.26
N ASP A 119 3.42 -3.69 7.63
CA ASP A 119 3.12 -3.40 9.03
C ASP A 119 1.76 -2.73 9.18
N ILE A 120 1.18 -2.87 10.36
CA ILE A 120 -0.05 -2.14 10.71
C ILE A 120 0.29 -0.66 10.58
N GLY A 121 -0.52 0.08 9.81
CA GLY A 121 -0.20 1.45 9.37
C GLY A 121 0.45 2.28 10.47
N GLU A 122 1.50 3.04 10.12
CA GLU A 122 2.26 3.79 11.12
C GLU A 122 1.31 4.63 11.98
N THR A 123 1.62 4.75 13.27
CA THR A 123 1.09 5.85 14.09
C THR A 123 1.77 7.14 13.62
N ALA A 124 1.46 7.55 12.40
CA ALA A 124 1.92 8.81 11.84
C ALA A 124 1.05 9.92 12.44
N THR A 125 1.67 10.96 12.99
CA THR A 125 0.98 12.15 13.52
C THR A 125 0.47 13.08 12.41
N LEU A 126 0.32 12.58 11.17
CA LEU A 126 -0.18 13.34 10.04
C LEU A 126 -1.68 13.59 10.21
N SER A 127 -2.08 14.86 10.14
CA SER A 127 -3.46 15.27 10.41
C SER A 127 -4.41 15.11 9.21
N VAL A 128 -3.94 14.54 8.08
CA VAL A 128 -4.69 14.53 6.81
C VAL A 128 -4.74 13.15 6.13
N VAL A 129 -3.66 12.37 6.21
CA VAL A 129 -3.57 11.03 5.59
C VAL A 129 -2.92 10.04 6.54
N ARG A 130 -3.23 8.76 6.36
CA ARG A 130 -2.48 7.66 6.96
C ARG A 130 -1.38 7.22 6.01
N THR A 131 -0.25 6.80 6.58
CA THR A 131 0.85 6.21 5.82
C THR A 131 1.03 4.76 6.26
N THR A 132 1.09 3.84 5.30
CA THR A 132 1.29 2.40 5.56
C THR A 132 2.44 1.88 4.72
N TRP A 133 3.33 1.07 5.32
CA TRP A 133 4.42 0.43 4.59
C TRP A 133 3.92 -0.77 3.80
N ILE A 134 4.30 -0.83 2.53
CA ILE A 134 3.95 -1.93 1.63
C ILE A 134 5.18 -2.38 0.83
N ASP A 135 5.29 -3.67 0.51
CA ASP A 135 6.28 -4.18 -0.44
C ASP A 135 5.60 -4.63 -1.73
N GLN A 136 6.24 -4.39 -2.87
CA GLN A 136 5.70 -4.88 -4.13
C GLN A 136 5.81 -6.40 -4.16
N ASN A 137 4.70 -7.07 -4.45
CA ASN A 137 4.78 -8.47 -4.87
C ASN A 137 5.50 -8.47 -6.21
N THR A 138 6.77 -8.89 -6.23
CA THR A 138 7.56 -9.01 -7.45
C THR A 138 6.73 -9.75 -8.48
N GLN A 139 6.64 -9.19 -9.69
CA GLN A 139 6.17 -9.95 -10.85
C GLN A 139 6.94 -11.27 -10.82
N ARG A 140 6.23 -12.40 -10.79
CA ARG A 140 6.85 -13.66 -11.19
C ARG A 140 7.26 -13.46 -12.64
N THR A 141 8.50 -13.03 -12.88
CA THR A 141 9.13 -13.15 -14.18
C THR A 141 9.08 -14.64 -14.49
N GLY A 142 8.24 -15.02 -15.45
CA GLY A 142 8.04 -16.41 -15.80
C GLY A 142 9.38 -17.05 -16.12
N GLY A 143 9.85 -17.93 -15.23
CA GLY A 143 10.85 -18.91 -15.59
C GLY A 143 10.17 -19.88 -16.55
N THR A 144 10.46 -19.73 -17.85
CA THR A 144 10.09 -20.73 -18.85
C THR A 144 10.83 -22.04 -18.53
N PRO A 145 10.20 -23.23 -18.73
CA PRO A 145 10.81 -24.53 -18.41
C PRO A 145 12.09 -24.84 -19.19
#